data_AF-A0A345Z3W7-F1
#
_entry.id   AF-A0A345Z3W7-F1
#
_cell.length_a   1.000
_cell.length_b   1.000
_cell.length_c   1.000
_cell.angle_alpha   90.00
_cell.angle_beta   90.00
_cell.angle_gamma   90.00
#
_symmetry.space_group_name_H-M   'P 1'
#
loop_
_entity.id
_entity.type
_entity.pdbx_description
1 polymer ?
#
loop_
_entity_poly.entity_id
_entity_poly.type
_entity_poly.pdbx_seq_one_letter_code
_entity_poly.pdbx_strand_id
1 'polypeptide(L)'
;MTELHVPVLLKETLQILNIKESGVYVDATLGRAGHSQEILKRLTVGQLFGLDQDTTAIEYSQSVLKNVGKNFRILQGNFSEIATLLALNDVFKVDGILFDLGVSSPQFDNADRGFSYRLEGKLDMRMNQKSNELTAWKIVNEWSLKDLIQIFREYGEENYAVRIANRIIEARELKQINTTLELVDVIKTALPQKVLKEKKHPAKKVFQALRVCVNNEIEVLKMALKSSLKLLKKDGILAVITFQSLEEKVVKEVFKSVTIDEQDKFIAKLPIPMTSKKDFELAVKKPIKPSEEEIMINNRAHSAKLWAIKKI
;
A
#
# COMPACT_ATOMS: atom_id res chain seq x y z
N MET A 1 -5.47 -13.04 -24.58
CA MET A 1 -5.79 -11.61 -24.79
C MET A 1 -5.17 -10.85 -23.64
N THR A 2 -4.16 -10.03 -23.90
CA THR A 2 -3.52 -9.21 -22.86
C THR A 2 -4.56 -8.21 -22.34
N GLU A 3 -5.11 -8.46 -21.15
CA GLU A 3 -5.94 -7.48 -20.46
C GLU A 3 -5.14 -6.18 -20.34
N LEU A 4 -5.60 -5.14 -21.04
CA LEU A 4 -5.09 -3.79 -20.88
C LEU A 4 -5.26 -3.42 -19.40
N HIS A 5 -4.13 -3.25 -18.70
CA HIS A 5 -4.14 -2.84 -17.31
C HIS A 5 -4.56 -1.38 -17.22
N VAL A 6 -5.85 -1.14 -16.99
CA VAL A 6 -6.38 0.21 -16.75
C VAL A 6 -5.99 0.65 -15.34
N PRO A 7 -5.24 1.75 -15.17
CA PRO A 7 -4.84 2.23 -13.85
C PRO A 7 -6.06 2.72 -13.08
N VAL A 8 -6.10 2.40 -11.79
CA VAL A 8 -7.27 2.69 -10.95
C VAL A 8 -7.31 4.18 -10.61
N LEU A 9 -8.50 4.80 -10.67
CA LEU A 9 -8.73 6.21 -10.36
C LEU A 9 -7.78 7.16 -11.12
N LEU A 10 -7.45 6.80 -12.37
CA LEU A 10 -6.44 7.50 -13.17
C LEU A 10 -6.81 8.98 -13.38
N LYS A 11 -8.04 9.25 -13.82
CA LYS A 11 -8.50 10.61 -14.14
C LYS A 11 -8.52 11.48 -12.89
N GLU A 12 -9.07 10.96 -11.81
CA GLU A 12 -9.19 11.60 -10.50
C GLU A 12 -7.81 11.93 -9.93
N THR A 13 -6.87 10.99 -10.05
CA THR A 13 -5.48 11.16 -9.60
C THR A 13 -4.79 12.28 -10.37
N LEU A 14 -4.89 12.29 -11.71
CA LEU A 14 -4.27 13.33 -12.53
C LEU A 14 -4.87 14.71 -12.29
N GLN A 15 -6.19 14.78 -12.11
CA GLN A 15 -6.89 16.02 -11.79
C GLN A 15 -6.45 16.58 -10.44
N ILE A 16 -6.32 15.72 -9.43
CA ILE A 16 -5.86 16.11 -8.10
C ILE A 16 -4.40 16.56 -8.12
N LEU A 17 -3.51 15.82 -8.78
CA LEU A 17 -2.07 16.15 -8.83
C LEU A 17 -1.80 17.48 -9.53
N ASN A 18 -2.74 17.97 -10.35
CA ASN A 18 -2.68 19.24 -11.08
C ASN A 18 -1.31 19.46 -11.72
N ILE A 19 -0.96 18.56 -12.63
CA ILE A 19 0.41 18.41 -13.15
C ILE A 19 0.87 19.69 -13.84
N LYS A 20 1.99 20.23 -13.38
CA LYS A 20 2.71 21.36 -13.98
C LYS A 20 3.77 20.82 -14.93
N GLU A 21 3.86 21.41 -16.12
CA GLU A 21 4.78 20.95 -17.17
C GLU A 21 6.26 20.95 -16.75
N SER A 22 6.65 21.85 -15.85
CA SER A 22 8.00 21.98 -15.29
C SER A 22 8.17 21.33 -13.91
N GLY A 23 7.14 20.62 -13.43
CA GLY A 23 7.12 20.06 -12.08
C GLY A 23 7.91 18.76 -11.95
N VAL A 24 8.29 18.43 -10.72
CA VAL A 24 8.92 17.15 -10.39
C VAL A 24 7.89 16.26 -9.71
N TYR A 25 7.63 15.09 -10.28
CA TYR A 25 6.63 14.15 -9.78
C TYR A 25 7.26 12.80 -9.44
N VAL A 26 6.72 12.13 -8.42
CA VAL A 26 7.16 10.81 -8.01
C VAL A 26 5.99 9.84 -8.05
N ASP A 27 6.15 8.74 -8.76
CA ASP A 27 5.27 7.57 -8.66
C ASP A 27 5.98 6.53 -7.77
N ALA A 28 5.56 6.42 -6.52
CA ALA A 28 6.21 5.60 -5.51
C ALA A 28 5.92 4.09 -5.66
N THR A 29 5.05 3.73 -6.60
CA THR A 29 4.57 2.36 -6.84
C THR A 29 4.40 2.14 -8.34
N LEU A 30 5.50 2.26 -9.07
CA LEU A 30 5.52 2.36 -10.53
C LEU A 30 4.75 1.23 -11.23
N GLY A 31 4.93 -0.02 -10.80
CA GLY A 31 4.19 -1.17 -11.31
C GLY A 31 4.28 -1.32 -12.82
N ARG A 32 3.15 -1.11 -13.53
CA ARG A 32 3.07 -1.15 -15.00
C ARG A 32 3.16 0.22 -15.66
N ALA A 33 3.59 1.24 -14.91
CA ALA A 33 3.72 2.63 -15.33
C ALA A 33 2.42 3.27 -15.87
N GLY A 34 1.26 2.81 -15.41
CA GLY A 34 -0.04 3.28 -15.88
C GLY A 34 -0.27 4.78 -15.62
N HIS A 35 -0.23 5.18 -14.36
CA HIS A 35 -0.30 6.60 -13.98
C HIS A 35 0.93 7.36 -14.45
N SER A 36 2.13 6.78 -14.27
CA SER A 36 3.39 7.35 -14.72
C SER A 36 3.41 7.75 -16.21
N GLN A 37 2.85 6.96 -17.12
CA GLN A 37 2.74 7.34 -18.53
C GLN A 37 1.94 8.63 -18.70
N GLU A 38 0.79 8.74 -18.03
CA GLU A 38 -0.07 9.92 -18.13
C GLU A 38 0.54 11.14 -17.46
N ILE A 39 1.27 10.96 -16.35
CA ILE A 39 2.05 12.03 -15.73
C ILE A 39 3.12 12.51 -16.72
N LEU A 40 3.91 11.59 -17.27
CA LEU A 40 5.02 11.90 -18.18
C LEU A 40 4.57 12.62 -19.45
N LYS A 41 3.41 12.26 -20.02
CA LYS A 41 2.83 12.96 -21.20
C LYS A 41 2.59 14.45 -20.96
N ARG A 42 2.43 14.87 -19.70
CA ARG A 42 2.15 16.27 -19.31
C ARG A 42 3.41 17.03 -18.92
N LEU A 43 4.58 16.41 -18.94
CA LEU A 43 5.86 17.04 -18.57
C LEU A 43 6.64 17.43 -19.83
N THR A 44 6.99 18.70 -19.95
CA THR A 44 7.83 19.22 -21.05
C THR A 44 9.25 19.49 -20.57
N VAL A 45 9.39 20.21 -19.45
CA VAL A 45 10.66 20.54 -18.77
C VAL A 45 10.83 19.76 -17.46
N GLY A 46 9.71 19.34 -16.87
CA GLY A 46 9.68 18.64 -15.59
C GLY A 46 10.25 17.24 -15.65
N GLN A 47 10.23 16.55 -14.52
CA GLN A 47 10.81 15.22 -14.39
C GLN A 47 9.93 14.27 -13.59
N LEU A 48 9.79 13.04 -14.08
CA LEU A 48 9.13 11.95 -13.38
C LEU A 48 10.15 11.00 -12.75
N PHE A 49 9.97 10.65 -11.49
CA PHE A 49 10.70 9.59 -10.82
C PHE A 49 9.75 8.43 -10.50
N GLY A 50 10.00 7.26 -11.05
CA GLY A 50 9.25 6.04 -10.73
C GLY A 50 10.04 5.16 -9.76
N LEU A 51 9.43 4.68 -8.68
CA LEU A 51 10.05 3.76 -7.73
C LEU A 51 9.36 2.40 -7.81
N ASP A 52 10.15 1.35 -7.86
CA ASP A 52 9.67 -0.03 -7.67
C ASP A 52 10.81 -0.90 -7.12
N GLN A 53 10.45 -1.97 -6.43
CA GLN A 53 11.41 -2.96 -5.93
C GLN A 53 11.48 -4.21 -6.84
N ASP A 54 10.48 -4.44 -7.67
CA ASP A 54 10.41 -5.59 -8.59
C ASP A 54 11.12 -5.27 -9.90
N THR A 55 12.22 -5.98 -10.17
CA THR A 55 13.01 -5.82 -11.40
C THR A 55 12.19 -6.05 -12.66
N THR A 56 11.21 -6.96 -12.62
CA THR A 56 10.33 -7.25 -13.75
C THR A 56 9.42 -6.05 -14.06
N ALA A 57 8.91 -5.40 -13.01
CA ALA A 57 8.09 -4.20 -13.13
C ALA A 57 8.92 -3.02 -13.67
N ILE A 58 10.17 -2.89 -13.22
CA ILE A 58 11.12 -1.88 -13.69
C ILE A 58 11.43 -2.06 -15.18
N GLU A 59 11.79 -3.26 -15.61
CA GLU A 59 12.12 -3.55 -17.01
C GLU A 59 10.94 -3.26 -17.94
N TYR A 60 9.74 -3.71 -17.56
CA TYR A 60 8.51 -3.42 -18.28
C TYR A 60 8.26 -1.91 -18.37
N SER A 61 8.29 -1.22 -17.21
CA SER A 61 8.02 0.22 -17.13
C SER A 61 9.06 1.06 -17.86
N GLN A 62 10.33 0.63 -17.88
CA GLN A 62 11.39 1.28 -18.65
C GLN A 62 11.10 1.25 -20.15
N SER A 63 10.62 0.12 -20.68
CA SER A 63 10.25 0.00 -22.09
C SER A 63 9.06 0.89 -22.45
N VAL A 64 8.07 0.93 -21.57
CA VAL A 64 6.82 1.69 -21.73
C VAL A 64 7.07 3.20 -21.69
N LEU A 65 7.81 3.69 -20.69
CA LEU A 65 8.05 5.12 -20.52
C LEU A 65 9.00 5.70 -21.57
N LYS A 66 9.95 4.89 -22.09
CA LYS A 66 10.81 5.29 -23.22
C LYS A 66 10.01 5.66 -24.47
N ASN A 67 8.85 5.03 -24.69
CA ASN A 67 7.97 5.33 -25.81
C ASN A 67 7.15 6.61 -25.62
N VAL A 68 7.10 7.16 -24.40
CA VAL A 68 6.36 8.37 -24.07
C VAL A 68 7.28 9.60 -24.05
N GLY A 69 8.44 9.51 -23.41
CA GLY A 69 9.35 10.64 -23.31
C GLY A 69 10.66 10.30 -22.61
N LYS A 70 11.60 11.26 -22.57
CA LYS A 70 12.92 11.10 -21.94
C LYS A 70 13.00 11.66 -20.51
N ASN A 71 11.97 12.39 -20.09
CA ASN A 71 11.94 13.14 -18.83
C ASN A 71 11.58 12.26 -17.63
N PHE A 72 12.17 11.07 -17.53
CA PHE A 72 11.92 10.15 -16.42
C PHE A 72 13.18 9.43 -15.95
N ARG A 73 13.16 9.00 -14.69
CA ARG A 73 14.14 8.07 -14.11
C ARG A 73 13.40 7.03 -13.29
N ILE A 74 13.81 5.77 -13.40
CA ILE A 74 13.31 4.69 -12.54
C ILE A 74 14.36 4.40 -11.49
N LEU A 75 13.95 4.43 -10.22
CA LEU A 75 14.79 4.19 -9.06
C LEU A 75 14.40 2.85 -8.45
N GLN A 76 15.30 1.87 -8.51
CA GLN A 76 15.07 0.57 -7.90
C GLN A 76 15.20 0.68 -6.38
N GLY A 77 14.14 0.35 -5.65
CA GLY A 77 14.15 0.35 -4.20
C GLY A 77 12.76 0.31 -3.59
N ASN A 78 12.69 0.16 -2.27
CA ASN A 78 11.43 0.22 -1.57
C ASN A 78 10.98 1.69 -1.42
N PHE A 79 9.69 1.97 -1.51
CA PHE A 79 9.17 3.32 -1.34
C PHE A 79 9.41 3.91 0.06
N SER A 80 9.72 3.09 1.08
CA SER A 80 10.17 3.58 2.39
C SER A 80 11.48 4.36 2.30
N GLU A 81 12.30 4.11 1.27
CA GLU A 81 13.57 4.76 1.01
C GLU A 81 13.44 5.96 0.07
N ILE A 82 12.20 6.41 -0.23
CA ILE A 82 11.91 7.49 -1.20
C ILE A 82 12.79 8.74 -1.02
N ALA A 83 13.00 9.19 0.21
CA ALA A 83 13.84 10.37 0.47
C ALA A 83 15.31 10.13 0.12
N THR A 84 15.85 8.95 0.45
CA THR A 84 17.23 8.56 0.13
C THR A 84 17.42 8.40 -1.37
N LEU A 85 16.51 7.68 -2.03
CA LEU A 85 16.57 7.42 -3.47
C LEU A 85 16.53 8.73 -4.29
N LEU A 86 15.68 9.68 -3.88
CA LEU A 86 15.61 11.00 -4.50
C LEU A 86 16.85 11.85 -4.19
N ALA A 87 17.35 11.83 -2.95
CA ALA A 87 18.56 12.57 -2.58
C ALA A 87 19.81 12.10 -3.34
N LEU A 88 19.95 10.79 -3.60
CA LEU A 88 21.00 10.23 -4.46
C LEU A 88 20.91 10.68 -5.93
N ASN A 89 19.78 11.30 -6.31
CA ASN A 89 19.54 11.90 -7.63
C ASN A 89 19.43 13.42 -7.56
N ASP A 90 19.94 14.04 -6.49
CA ASP A 90 19.93 15.50 -6.26
C ASP A 90 18.51 16.12 -6.18
N VAL A 91 17.50 15.31 -5.81
CA VAL A 91 16.11 15.76 -5.64
C VAL A 91 15.74 15.80 -4.16
N PHE A 92 15.56 17.01 -3.64
CA PHE A 92 15.21 17.24 -2.23
C PHE A 92 13.76 17.70 -2.05
N LYS A 93 13.11 18.16 -3.12
CA LYS A 93 11.73 18.64 -3.11
C LYS A 93 10.99 18.32 -4.40
N VAL A 94 9.70 18.00 -4.30
CA VAL A 94 8.85 17.58 -5.42
C VAL A 94 7.49 18.27 -5.40
N ASP A 95 6.88 18.38 -6.58
CA ASP A 95 5.58 19.01 -6.81
C ASP A 95 4.42 18.03 -6.60
N GLY A 96 4.64 16.73 -6.77
CA GLY A 96 3.64 15.73 -6.41
C GLY A 96 4.20 14.33 -6.21
N ILE A 97 3.51 13.55 -5.37
CA ILE A 97 3.85 12.15 -5.09
C ILE A 97 2.57 11.32 -5.18
N LEU A 98 2.65 10.18 -5.87
CA LEU A 98 1.58 9.19 -5.99
C LEU A 98 2.00 7.88 -5.31
N PHE A 99 1.10 7.31 -4.52
CA PHE A 99 1.15 5.91 -4.08
C PHE A 99 -0.11 5.18 -4.56
N ASP A 100 0.04 4.15 -5.36
CA ASP A 100 -0.99 3.18 -5.75
C ASP A 100 -0.75 1.87 -4.98
N LEU A 101 -1.30 1.79 -3.76
CA LEU A 101 -0.95 0.75 -2.80
C LEU A 101 -1.60 -0.58 -3.17
N GLY A 102 -0.86 -1.42 -3.88
CA GLY A 102 -1.33 -2.75 -4.24
C GLY A 102 -0.22 -3.78 -4.15
N VAL A 103 -0.63 -5.04 -4.10
CA VAL A 103 0.28 -6.15 -4.34
C VAL A 103 0.37 -6.45 -5.82
N SER A 104 1.58 -6.67 -6.33
CA SER A 104 1.79 -7.11 -7.70
C SER A 104 1.32 -8.57 -7.87
N SER A 105 0.67 -8.87 -9.01
CA SER A 105 0.19 -10.22 -9.38
C SER A 105 1.24 -11.33 -9.22
N PRO A 106 2.52 -11.13 -9.62
CA PRO A 106 3.50 -12.22 -9.66
C PRO A 106 3.74 -12.91 -8.31
N GLN A 107 3.52 -12.21 -7.19
CA GLN A 107 3.71 -12.77 -5.84
C GLN A 107 2.67 -13.84 -5.48
N PHE A 108 1.44 -13.71 -6.00
CA PHE A 108 0.36 -14.67 -5.77
C PHE A 108 0.36 -15.82 -6.78
N ASP A 109 0.98 -15.61 -7.94
CA ASP A 109 1.04 -16.58 -9.03
C ASP A 109 2.12 -17.65 -8.79
N ASN A 110 3.19 -17.32 -8.05
CA ASN A 110 4.21 -18.28 -7.63
C ASN A 110 3.86 -18.92 -6.27
N ALA A 111 3.46 -20.19 -6.29
CA ALA A 111 3.07 -20.93 -5.09
C ALA A 111 4.18 -21.05 -4.04
N ASP A 112 5.45 -21.18 -4.45
CA ASP A 112 6.60 -21.36 -3.54
C ASP A 112 6.83 -20.15 -2.62
N ARG A 113 6.31 -18.98 -3.00
CA ARG A 113 6.41 -17.74 -2.20
C ARG A 113 5.46 -17.74 -1.00
N GLY A 114 4.46 -18.63 -0.97
CA GLY A 114 3.57 -18.81 0.18
C GLY A 114 2.49 -17.74 0.37
N PHE A 115 2.27 -16.84 -0.61
CA PHE A 115 1.25 -15.79 -0.52
C PHE A 115 -0.17 -16.30 -0.85
N SER A 116 -0.27 -17.40 -1.60
CA SER A 116 -1.55 -17.96 -2.03
C SER A 116 -2.14 -18.89 -0.97
N TYR A 117 -3.41 -18.69 -0.64
CA TYR A 117 -4.22 -19.64 0.14
C TYR A 117 -4.94 -20.66 -0.75
N ARG A 118 -4.66 -20.67 -2.07
CA ARG A 118 -5.27 -21.59 -3.05
C ARG A 118 -4.28 -22.58 -3.64
N LEU A 119 -3.01 -22.20 -3.67
CA LEU A 119 -1.91 -23.02 -4.18
C LEU A 119 -1.07 -23.48 -3.00
N GLU A 120 -0.61 -24.72 -3.04
CA GLU A 120 0.28 -25.25 -2.01
C GLU A 120 1.69 -24.70 -2.19
N GLY A 121 2.26 -24.20 -1.10
CA GLY A 121 3.65 -23.78 -1.02
C GLY A 121 4.10 -23.62 0.42
N LYS A 122 5.39 -23.33 0.61
CA LYS A 122 5.95 -23.10 1.95
C LYS A 122 5.35 -21.84 2.59
N LEU A 123 5.18 -21.84 3.90
CA LEU A 123 4.79 -20.63 4.66
C LEU A 123 5.94 -19.61 4.73
N ASP A 124 6.27 -18.96 3.62
CA ASP A 124 7.30 -17.92 3.56
C ASP A 124 6.68 -16.51 3.74
N MET A 125 5.93 -16.03 2.74
CA MET A 125 5.31 -14.70 2.67
C MET A 125 6.27 -13.50 2.74
N ARG A 126 7.60 -13.69 2.65
CA ARG A 126 8.54 -12.56 2.56
C ARG A 126 8.56 -11.99 1.14
N MET A 127 8.44 -10.67 1.03
CA MET A 127 8.67 -9.93 -0.21
C MET A 127 10.17 -9.87 -0.53
N ASN A 128 11.00 -9.58 0.48
CA ASN A 128 12.46 -9.61 0.38
C ASN A 128 13.02 -10.81 1.15
N GLN A 129 13.36 -11.89 0.44
CA GLN A 129 13.91 -13.10 1.05
C GLN A 129 15.38 -12.98 1.47
N LYS A 130 16.10 -11.94 1.02
CA LYS A 130 17.54 -11.75 1.31
C LYS A 130 17.79 -11.08 2.65
N SER A 131 16.97 -10.11 3.03
CA SER A 131 17.20 -9.29 4.24
C SER A 131 16.19 -9.53 5.35
N ASN A 132 15.09 -10.24 5.08
CA ASN A 132 14.07 -10.52 6.09
C ASN A 132 14.19 -11.96 6.60
N GLU A 133 14.37 -12.11 7.91
CA GLU A 133 14.49 -13.42 8.56
C GLU A 133 13.15 -13.94 9.11
N LEU A 134 12.15 -13.08 9.24
CA LEU A 134 10.83 -13.45 9.74
C LEU A 134 10.01 -14.05 8.59
N THR A 135 9.59 -15.30 8.74
CA THR A 135 8.68 -15.98 7.79
C THR A 135 7.31 -16.15 8.42
N ALA A 136 6.29 -16.34 7.59
CA ALA A 136 4.96 -16.73 8.07
C ALA A 136 5.02 -18.04 8.87
N TRP A 137 5.92 -18.96 8.49
CA TRP A 137 6.18 -20.20 9.22
C TRP A 137 6.65 -19.93 10.66
N LYS A 138 7.60 -19.01 10.87
CA LYS A 138 8.07 -18.65 12.22
C LYS A 138 6.94 -18.03 13.05
N ILE A 139 6.15 -17.14 12.46
CA ILE A 139 5.00 -16.55 13.15
C ILE A 139 4.03 -17.64 13.59
N VAL A 140 3.61 -18.51 12.65
CA VAL A 140 2.62 -19.55 12.90
C VAL A 140 3.13 -20.59 13.91
N ASN A 141 4.40 -20.99 13.82
CA ASN A 141 4.93 -22.10 14.62
C ASN A 141 5.62 -21.69 15.94
N GLU A 142 6.11 -20.46 16.05
CA GLU A 142 6.95 -20.04 17.19
C GLU A 142 6.31 -18.95 18.06
N TRP A 143 5.44 -18.10 17.51
CA TRP A 143 4.90 -16.96 18.28
C TRP A 143 3.91 -17.38 19.36
N SER A 144 3.76 -16.55 20.38
CA SER A 144 2.82 -16.82 21.47
C SER A 144 1.37 -16.71 21.00
N LEU A 145 0.45 -17.35 21.74
CA LEU A 145 -0.99 -17.23 21.49
C LEU A 145 -1.44 -15.76 21.48
N LYS A 146 -0.92 -14.95 22.41
CA LYS A 146 -1.25 -13.52 22.53
C LYS A 146 -0.87 -12.75 21.27
N ASP A 147 0.35 -12.99 20.76
CA ASP A 147 0.86 -12.30 19.57
C ASP A 147 0.08 -12.70 18.31
N LEU A 148 -0.25 -13.99 18.17
CA LEU A 148 -1.11 -14.47 17.07
C LEU A 148 -2.49 -13.81 17.10
N ILE A 149 -3.13 -13.76 18.27
CA ILE A 149 -4.43 -13.07 18.44
C ILE A 149 -4.30 -11.59 18.05
N GLN A 150 -3.23 -10.93 18.49
CA GLN A 150 -3.01 -9.52 18.21
C GLN A 150 -2.91 -9.27 16.71
N ILE A 151 -2.03 -9.97 15.98
CA ILE A 151 -1.86 -9.74 14.55
C ILE A 151 -3.12 -10.07 13.74
N PHE A 152 -3.84 -11.14 14.09
CA PHE A 152 -5.06 -11.51 13.37
C PHE A 152 -6.18 -10.47 13.57
N ARG A 153 -6.26 -9.85 14.75
CA ARG A 153 -7.19 -8.75 15.00
C ARG A 153 -6.75 -7.45 14.32
N GLU A 154 -5.50 -7.05 14.53
CA GLU A 154 -5.01 -5.74 14.12
C GLU A 154 -4.77 -5.65 12.61
N TYR A 155 -4.17 -6.68 12.02
CA TYR A 155 -3.78 -6.68 10.61
C TYR A 155 -4.76 -7.43 9.71
N GLY A 156 -5.47 -8.42 10.24
CA GLY A 156 -6.46 -9.21 9.49
C GLY A 156 -7.91 -8.76 9.66
N GLU A 157 -8.19 -7.92 10.67
CA GLU A 157 -9.57 -7.60 11.09
C GLU A 157 -10.42 -8.89 11.27
N GLU A 158 -9.81 -9.94 11.84
CA GLU A 158 -10.40 -11.27 11.97
C GLU A 158 -11.21 -11.40 13.28
N ASN A 159 -12.52 -11.58 13.13
CA ASN A 159 -13.45 -11.70 14.26
C ASN A 159 -13.22 -12.99 15.06
N TYR A 160 -12.77 -14.05 14.40
CA TYR A 160 -12.48 -15.34 15.02
C TYR A 160 -11.02 -15.50 15.42
N ALA A 161 -10.25 -14.40 15.54
CA ALA A 161 -8.81 -14.42 15.82
C ALA A 161 -8.44 -15.31 17.02
N VAL A 162 -9.20 -15.24 18.12
CA VAL A 162 -8.97 -16.07 19.31
C VAL A 162 -9.13 -17.56 19.01
N ARG A 163 -10.19 -17.95 18.30
CA ARG A 163 -10.45 -19.35 17.95
C ARG A 163 -9.40 -19.88 16.98
N ILE A 164 -9.05 -19.09 15.98
CA ILE A 164 -8.04 -19.45 14.97
C ILE A 164 -6.67 -19.61 15.63
N ALA A 165 -6.25 -18.66 16.46
CA ALA A 165 -4.97 -18.72 17.14
C ALA A 165 -4.88 -19.96 18.05
N ASN A 166 -5.92 -20.27 18.83
CA ASN A 166 -5.96 -21.50 19.64
C ASN A 166 -5.81 -22.77 18.78
N ARG A 167 -6.56 -22.87 17.67
CA ARG A 167 -6.43 -24.02 16.76
C ARG A 167 -5.04 -24.15 16.12
N ILE A 168 -4.38 -23.03 15.85
CA ILE A 168 -3.00 -23.03 15.36
C ILE A 168 -2.04 -23.57 16.43
N ILE A 169 -2.18 -23.14 17.69
CA ILE A 169 -1.37 -23.66 18.81
C ILE A 169 -1.59 -25.18 18.97
N GLU A 170 -2.84 -25.62 19.04
CA GLU A 170 -3.18 -27.05 19.17
C GLU A 170 -2.63 -27.88 18.00
N ALA A 171 -2.75 -27.38 16.77
CA ALA A 171 -2.28 -28.09 15.58
C ALA A 171 -0.75 -28.21 15.56
N ARG A 172 -0.02 -27.12 15.87
CA ARG A 172 1.45 -27.11 15.81
C ARG A 172 2.10 -27.93 16.94
N GLU A 173 1.41 -28.15 18.06
CA GLU A 173 1.86 -29.07 19.12
C GLU A 173 1.88 -30.52 18.64
N LEU A 174 0.99 -30.90 17.73
CA LEU A 174 0.95 -32.25 17.13
C LEU A 174 1.91 -32.38 15.93
N LYS A 175 1.87 -31.40 15.02
CA LYS A 175 2.70 -31.36 13.83
C LYS A 175 2.90 -29.91 13.40
N GLN A 176 4.15 -29.51 13.19
CA GLN A 176 4.45 -28.18 12.62
C GLN A 176 3.67 -27.95 11.32
N ILE A 177 3.13 -26.75 11.18
CA ILE A 177 2.37 -26.32 10.01
C ILE A 177 3.38 -25.77 9.00
N ASN A 178 3.61 -26.50 7.90
CA ASN A 178 4.68 -26.22 6.95
C ASN A 178 4.18 -25.57 5.66
N THR A 179 2.96 -25.91 5.23
CA THR A 179 2.42 -25.44 3.95
C THR A 179 1.23 -24.49 4.11
N THR A 180 1.00 -23.69 3.07
CA THR A 180 -0.17 -22.80 2.98
C THR A 180 -1.48 -23.55 3.11
N LEU A 181 -1.62 -24.73 2.50
CA LEU A 181 -2.85 -25.52 2.56
C LEU A 181 -3.06 -26.17 3.94
N GLU A 182 -2.00 -26.63 4.59
CA GLU A 182 -2.08 -27.10 5.99
C GLU A 182 -2.62 -25.99 6.90
N LEU A 183 -2.11 -24.76 6.78
CA LEU A 183 -2.61 -23.62 7.54
C LEU A 183 -4.08 -23.30 7.21
N VAL A 184 -4.46 -23.36 5.93
CA VAL A 184 -5.85 -23.15 5.50
C VAL A 184 -6.78 -24.16 6.16
N ASP A 185 -6.40 -25.42 6.23
CA ASP A 185 -7.23 -26.46 6.82
C ASP A 185 -7.36 -26.28 8.33
N VAL A 186 -6.29 -25.92 9.04
CA VAL A 186 -6.36 -25.54 10.46
C VAL A 186 -7.33 -24.37 10.67
N ILE A 187 -7.24 -23.31 9.85
CA ILE A 187 -8.15 -22.16 9.93
C ILE A 187 -9.61 -22.58 9.70
N LYS A 188 -9.88 -23.46 8.73
CA LYS A 188 -11.25 -23.92 8.44
C LYS A 188 -11.86 -24.65 9.64
N THR A 189 -11.10 -25.47 10.36
CA THR A 189 -11.59 -26.17 11.57
C THR A 189 -11.95 -25.22 12.71
N ALA A 190 -11.33 -24.03 12.76
CA ALA A 190 -11.61 -23.02 13.76
C ALA A 190 -12.93 -22.27 13.51
N LEU A 191 -13.46 -22.29 12.29
CA LEU A 191 -14.53 -21.41 11.85
C LEU A 191 -15.92 -22.08 11.84
N PRO A 192 -17.00 -21.35 12.16
CA PRO A 192 -18.37 -21.86 12.00
C PRO A 192 -18.73 -22.13 10.54
N GLN A 193 -19.60 -23.12 10.31
CA GLN A 193 -20.12 -23.46 8.97
C GLN A 193 -20.73 -22.28 8.21
N LYS A 194 -21.33 -21.31 8.93
CA LYS A 194 -21.86 -20.08 8.33
C LYS A 194 -20.78 -19.27 7.60
N VAL A 195 -19.59 -19.15 8.20
CA VAL A 195 -18.46 -18.40 7.65
C VAL A 195 -17.83 -19.13 6.48
N LEU A 196 -17.73 -20.46 6.58
CA LEU A 196 -17.18 -21.31 5.51
C LEU A 196 -18.00 -21.28 4.21
N LYS A 197 -19.30 -20.97 4.31
CA LYS A 197 -20.23 -20.86 3.16
C LYS A 197 -20.23 -19.48 2.49
N GLU A 198 -19.50 -18.50 3.03
CA GLU A 198 -19.42 -17.18 2.41
C GLU A 198 -18.65 -17.21 1.08
N LYS A 199 -18.92 -16.24 0.19
CA LYS A 199 -18.22 -16.13 -1.11
C LYS A 199 -16.71 -15.87 -0.95
N LYS A 200 -16.27 -15.30 0.18
CA LYS A 200 -14.87 -14.97 0.44
C LYS A 200 -14.17 -16.17 1.04
N HIS A 201 -12.92 -16.40 0.64
CA HIS A 201 -12.14 -17.51 1.18
C HIS A 201 -11.86 -17.30 2.68
N PRO A 202 -12.13 -18.31 3.54
CA PRO A 202 -12.06 -18.16 5.00
C PRO A 202 -10.66 -17.78 5.52
N ALA A 203 -9.60 -18.24 4.86
CA ALA A 203 -8.23 -17.94 5.27
C ALA A 203 -7.72 -16.56 4.84
N LYS A 204 -8.47 -15.80 4.02
CA LYS A 204 -7.99 -14.57 3.39
C LYS A 204 -7.47 -13.55 4.40
N LYS A 205 -8.21 -13.33 5.49
CA LYS A 205 -7.86 -12.36 6.55
C LYS A 205 -6.62 -12.76 7.34
N VAL A 206 -6.49 -14.04 7.65
CA VAL A 206 -5.31 -14.58 8.36
C VAL A 206 -4.06 -14.47 7.49
N PHE A 207 -4.15 -14.82 6.20
CA PHE A 207 -3.04 -14.68 5.26
C PHE A 207 -2.64 -13.21 5.07
N GLN A 208 -3.61 -12.30 5.01
CA GLN A 208 -3.36 -10.86 5.00
C GLN A 208 -2.61 -10.41 6.27
N ALA A 209 -3.06 -10.84 7.45
CA ALA A 209 -2.41 -10.49 8.71
C ALA A 209 -0.95 -10.96 8.77
N LEU A 210 -0.71 -12.21 8.37
CA LEU A 210 0.64 -12.78 8.31
C LEU A 210 1.51 -12.01 7.31
N ARG A 211 1.02 -11.73 6.11
CA ARG A 211 1.73 -10.98 5.08
C ARG A 211 2.14 -9.59 5.56
N VAL A 212 1.18 -8.87 6.14
CA VAL A 212 1.38 -7.52 6.70
C VAL A 212 2.43 -7.55 7.80
N CYS A 213 2.37 -8.55 8.69
CA CYS A 213 3.31 -8.69 9.79
C CYS A 213 4.73 -9.05 9.31
N VAL A 214 4.86 -10.07 8.45
CA VAL A 214 6.14 -10.53 7.88
C VAL A 214 6.86 -9.38 7.21
N ASN A 215 6.16 -8.57 6.42
CA ASN A 215 6.79 -7.52 5.61
C ASN A 215 6.77 -6.14 6.28
N ASN A 216 6.30 -6.05 7.52
CA ASN A 216 6.13 -4.80 8.26
C ASN A 216 5.42 -3.70 7.43
N GLU A 217 4.41 -4.10 6.63
CA GLU A 217 3.84 -3.24 5.56
C GLU A 217 3.31 -1.91 6.11
N ILE A 218 2.78 -1.92 7.34
CA ILE A 218 2.18 -0.76 8.00
C ILE A 218 3.21 0.27 8.41
N GLU A 219 4.29 -0.14 9.06
CA GLU A 219 5.34 0.81 9.45
C GLU A 219 6.10 1.32 8.22
N VAL A 220 6.35 0.45 7.24
CA VAL A 220 6.96 0.83 5.95
C VAL A 220 6.12 1.92 5.27
N LEU A 221 4.80 1.74 5.17
CA LEU A 221 3.89 2.74 4.62
C LEU A 221 3.90 4.03 5.45
N LYS A 222 3.82 3.94 6.77
CA LYS A 222 3.81 5.10 7.68
C LYS A 222 5.09 5.94 7.55
N MET A 223 6.26 5.28 7.48
CA MET A 223 7.54 5.94 7.27
C MET A 223 7.61 6.62 5.89
N ALA A 224 7.15 5.93 4.84
CA ALA A 224 7.14 6.46 3.48
C ALA A 224 6.26 7.70 3.35
N LEU A 225 5.05 7.68 3.90
CA LEU A 225 4.13 8.82 3.88
C LEU A 225 4.70 10.02 4.64
N LYS A 226 5.27 9.79 5.84
CA LYS A 226 5.92 10.86 6.62
C LYS A 226 7.10 11.49 5.88
N SER A 227 7.91 10.67 5.22
CA SER A 227 9.04 11.16 4.41
C SER A 227 8.55 11.94 3.19
N SER A 228 7.49 11.45 2.53
CA SER A 228 6.85 12.09 1.38
C SER A 228 6.33 13.49 1.71
N LEU A 229 5.67 13.66 2.87
CA LEU A 229 5.21 14.98 3.32
C LEU A 229 6.37 15.99 3.45
N LYS A 230 7.53 15.55 3.93
CA LYS A 230 8.73 16.42 4.04
C LYS A 230 9.29 16.80 2.67
N LEU A 231 9.13 15.96 1.65
CA LEU A 231 9.62 16.19 0.29
C LEU A 231 8.72 17.15 -0.52
N LEU A 232 7.45 17.34 -0.15
CA LEU A 232 6.59 18.24 -0.90
C LEU A 232 7.06 19.70 -0.85
N LYS A 233 7.04 20.36 -2.01
CA LYS A 233 7.09 21.83 -2.16
C LYS A 233 5.79 22.44 -1.66
N LYS A 234 5.81 23.77 -1.45
CA LYS A 234 4.57 24.53 -1.30
C LYS A 234 3.65 24.28 -2.49
N ASP A 235 2.36 24.13 -2.22
CA ASP A 235 1.33 23.70 -3.17
C ASP A 235 1.48 22.28 -3.73
N GLY A 236 2.48 21.51 -3.28
CA GLY A 236 2.69 20.14 -3.70
C GLY A 236 1.65 19.18 -3.10
N ILE A 237 1.36 18.10 -3.83
CA ILE A 237 0.26 17.18 -3.50
C ILE A 237 0.77 15.75 -3.31
N LEU A 238 0.38 15.11 -2.23
CA LEU A 238 0.55 13.68 -2.01
C LEU A 238 -0.80 12.99 -2.22
N ALA A 239 -0.88 12.14 -3.24
CA ALA A 239 -2.02 11.31 -3.59
C ALA A 239 -1.75 9.85 -3.22
N VAL A 240 -2.71 9.19 -2.57
CA VAL A 240 -2.59 7.80 -2.12
C VAL A 240 -3.87 7.04 -2.44
N ILE A 241 -3.76 6.00 -3.27
CA ILE A 241 -4.83 5.05 -3.58
C ILE A 241 -4.64 3.84 -2.66
N THR A 242 -5.65 3.55 -1.85
CA THR A 242 -5.67 2.41 -0.92
C THR A 242 -6.70 1.40 -1.37
N PHE A 243 -6.43 0.10 -1.21
CA PHE A 243 -7.38 -0.98 -1.56
C PHE A 243 -7.87 -1.73 -0.32
N GLN A 244 -7.23 -1.50 0.83
CA GLN A 244 -7.54 -2.16 2.08
C GLN A 244 -7.82 -1.15 3.21
N SER A 245 -8.68 -1.55 4.16
CA SER A 245 -9.04 -0.78 5.35
C SER A 245 -7.84 -0.36 6.19
N LEU A 246 -6.85 -1.25 6.31
CA LEU A 246 -5.66 -1.02 7.12
C LEU A 246 -4.76 0.07 6.52
N GLU A 247 -4.53 0.03 5.20
CA GLU A 247 -3.83 1.09 4.46
C GLU A 247 -4.54 2.44 4.64
N GLU A 248 -5.87 2.46 4.45
CA GLU A 248 -6.70 3.65 4.66
C GLU A 248 -6.58 4.22 6.08
N LYS A 249 -6.51 3.34 7.10
CA LYS A 249 -6.34 3.75 8.49
C LYS A 249 -5.00 4.47 8.70
N VAL A 250 -3.91 3.95 8.13
CA VAL A 250 -2.58 4.56 8.19
C VAL A 250 -2.57 5.93 7.50
N VAL A 251 -3.12 6.01 6.29
CA VAL A 251 -3.22 7.27 5.53
C VAL A 251 -3.97 8.33 6.32
N LYS A 252 -5.13 7.97 6.89
CA LYS A 252 -5.93 8.87 7.73
C LYS A 252 -5.18 9.32 8.98
N GLU A 253 -4.49 8.41 9.66
CA GLU A 253 -3.71 8.73 10.85
C GLU A 253 -2.59 9.74 10.52
N VAL A 254 -1.82 9.47 9.46
CA VAL A 254 -0.72 10.36 9.03
C VAL A 254 -1.27 11.71 8.59
N PHE A 255 -2.31 11.76 7.75
CA PHE A 255 -2.88 13.02 7.28
C PHE A 255 -3.49 13.83 8.43
N LYS A 256 -4.18 13.16 9.38
CA LYS A 256 -4.72 13.81 10.57
C LYS A 256 -3.61 14.43 11.43
N SER A 257 -2.47 13.73 11.57
CA SER A 257 -1.35 14.20 12.39
C SER A 257 -0.70 15.49 11.91
N VAL A 258 -0.89 15.87 10.63
CA VAL A 258 -0.30 17.08 10.04
C VAL A 258 -1.33 18.13 9.62
N THR A 259 -2.63 17.83 9.75
CA THR A 259 -3.74 18.75 9.41
C THR A 259 -4.51 19.25 10.63
N ILE A 260 -4.32 18.63 11.80
CA ILE A 260 -4.91 19.07 13.06
C ILE A 260 -3.80 19.64 13.92
N ASP A 261 -3.89 20.92 14.25
CA ASP A 261 -3.13 21.51 15.35
C ASP A 261 -4.05 21.50 16.58
N GLU A 262 -3.60 20.89 17.67
CA GLU A 262 -4.37 20.88 18.93
C GLU A 262 -4.61 22.31 19.46
N GLN A 263 -3.73 23.24 19.08
CA GLN A 263 -3.86 24.65 19.39
C GLN A 263 -4.95 25.33 18.56
N ASP A 264 -5.43 24.77 17.45
CA ASP A 264 -6.48 25.38 16.64
C ASP A 264 -7.78 25.62 17.41
N LYS A 265 -8.13 24.69 18.31
CA LYS A 265 -9.33 24.83 19.17
C LYS A 265 -9.17 25.98 20.16
N PHE A 266 -7.94 26.28 20.56
CA PHE A 266 -7.61 27.39 21.43
C PHE A 266 -7.54 28.70 20.63
N ILE A 267 -6.87 28.69 19.47
CA ILE A 267 -6.76 29.81 18.54
C ILE A 267 -8.14 30.28 18.07
N ALA A 268 -9.07 29.37 17.77
CA ALA A 268 -10.44 29.70 17.39
C ALA A 268 -11.26 30.41 18.48
N LYS A 269 -10.81 30.36 19.75
CA LYS A 269 -11.44 31.06 20.88
C LYS A 269 -10.78 32.39 21.22
N LEU A 270 -9.67 32.74 20.57
CA LEU A 270 -8.99 34.01 20.79
C LEU A 270 -9.70 35.14 20.04
N PRO A 271 -9.83 36.34 20.62
CA PRO A 271 -10.42 37.50 19.96
C PRO A 271 -9.50 38.15 18.91
N ILE A 272 -8.40 37.47 18.53
CA ILE A 272 -7.35 37.96 17.64
C ILE A 272 -7.13 36.92 16.53
N PRO A 273 -7.11 37.31 15.24
CA PRO A 273 -6.83 36.37 14.15
C PRO A 273 -5.38 35.90 14.24
N MET A 274 -5.18 34.68 14.74
CA MET A 274 -3.90 33.97 14.69
C MET A 274 -3.92 32.95 13.54
N THR A 275 -2.86 32.95 12.73
CA THR A 275 -2.70 32.00 11.64
C THR A 275 -2.36 30.63 12.21
N SER A 276 -3.14 29.61 11.85
CA SER A 276 -2.86 28.22 12.19
C SER A 276 -1.48 27.82 11.64
N LYS A 277 -0.66 27.10 12.42
CA LYS A 277 0.67 26.61 12.01
C LYS A 277 0.60 25.36 11.13
N LYS A 278 -0.51 25.12 10.44
CA LYS A 278 -0.68 23.95 9.58
C LYS A 278 0.19 24.06 8.34
N ASP A 279 1.08 23.10 8.19
CA ASP A 279 1.85 22.92 6.97
C ASP A 279 1.01 22.26 5.86
N PHE A 280 -0.17 21.70 6.17
CA PHE A 280 -0.98 20.91 5.23
C PHE A 280 -2.49 21.09 5.37
N GLU A 281 -3.19 20.90 4.25
CA GLU A 281 -4.65 20.75 4.17
C GLU A 281 -5.05 19.50 3.39
N LEU A 282 -6.22 18.93 3.71
CA LEU A 282 -6.79 17.84 2.94
C LEU A 282 -7.26 18.35 1.57
N ALA A 283 -6.62 17.87 0.50
CA ALA A 283 -7.08 18.14 -0.86
C ALA A 283 -8.43 17.45 -1.14
N VAL A 284 -8.71 16.32 -0.46
CA VAL A 284 -10.02 15.65 -0.46
C VAL A 284 -10.49 15.38 0.96
N LYS A 285 -11.68 15.87 1.31
CA LYS A 285 -12.29 15.67 2.64
C LYS A 285 -12.85 14.26 2.84
N LYS A 286 -13.25 13.61 1.75
CA LYS A 286 -13.77 12.24 1.68
C LYS A 286 -12.99 11.49 0.60
N PRO A 287 -12.78 10.17 0.73
CA PRO A 287 -12.07 9.42 -0.28
C PRO A 287 -12.85 9.44 -1.59
N ILE A 288 -12.15 9.65 -2.69
CA ILE A 288 -12.74 9.46 -4.01
C ILE A 288 -12.77 7.96 -4.30
N LYS A 289 -13.91 7.48 -4.81
CA LYS A 289 -14.14 6.08 -5.16
C LYS A 289 -14.29 5.96 -6.68
N PRO A 290 -13.94 4.80 -7.25
CA PRO A 290 -14.14 4.55 -8.67
C PRO A 290 -15.61 4.68 -9.06
N SER A 291 -15.85 5.04 -10.32
CA SER A 291 -17.20 5.04 -10.89
C SER A 291 -17.69 3.61 -11.10
N GLU A 292 -19.01 3.43 -11.24
CA GLU A 292 -19.60 2.12 -11.55
C GLU A 292 -19.08 1.57 -12.89
N GLU A 293 -18.87 2.44 -13.88
CA GLU A 293 -18.26 2.11 -15.18
C GLU A 293 -16.84 1.56 -15.02
N GLU A 294 -16.01 2.21 -14.20
CA GLU A 294 -14.64 1.75 -13.94
C GLU A 294 -14.64 0.39 -13.24
N ILE A 295 -15.56 0.15 -12.30
CA ILE A 295 -15.68 -1.13 -11.60
C ILE A 295 -16.12 -2.24 -12.56
N MET A 296 -17.02 -1.95 -13.50
CA MET A 296 -17.44 -2.92 -14.53
C MET A 296 -16.30 -3.30 -15.46
N ILE A 297 -15.44 -2.35 -15.83
CA ILE A 297 -14.29 -2.58 -16.71
C ILE A 297 -13.12 -3.24 -15.95
N ASN A 298 -12.90 -2.82 -14.70
CA ASN A 298 -11.81 -3.28 -13.85
C ASN A 298 -12.32 -3.56 -12.43
N ASN A 299 -12.74 -4.80 -12.18
CA ASN A 299 -13.24 -5.21 -10.87
C ASN A 299 -12.18 -5.07 -9.74
N ARG A 300 -10.88 -4.95 -10.07
CA ARG A 300 -9.82 -4.68 -9.07
C ARG A 300 -9.97 -3.28 -8.46
N ALA A 301 -10.60 -2.35 -9.17
CA ALA A 301 -10.88 -1.00 -8.67
C ALA A 301 -11.91 -0.99 -7.55
N HIS A 302 -12.81 -1.97 -7.43
CA HIS A 302 -13.97 -1.94 -6.52
C HIS A 302 -13.68 -1.47 -5.08
N SER A 303 -12.53 -1.84 -4.51
CA SER A 303 -12.15 -1.48 -3.13
C SER A 303 -11.23 -0.26 -3.02
N ALA A 304 -10.86 0.34 -4.15
CA ALA A 304 -9.96 1.48 -4.21
C ALA A 304 -10.58 2.75 -3.63
N LYS A 305 -9.74 3.53 -2.94
CA LYS A 305 -10.08 4.83 -2.37
C LYS A 305 -8.89 5.76 -2.52
N LEU A 306 -9.09 6.88 -3.21
CA LEU A 306 -8.07 7.91 -3.36
C LEU A 306 -8.20 8.96 -2.25
N TRP A 307 -7.09 9.17 -1.55
CA TRP A 307 -6.87 10.21 -0.56
C TRP A 307 -5.81 11.17 -1.07
N ALA A 308 -5.92 12.44 -0.72
CA ALA A 308 -4.95 13.45 -1.11
C ALA A 308 -4.82 14.56 -0.08
N ILE A 309 -3.59 15.03 0.09
CA ILE A 309 -3.21 16.12 0.98
C ILE A 309 -2.30 17.09 0.24
N LYS A 310 -2.47 18.39 0.47
CA LYS A 310 -1.73 19.47 -0.15
C LYS A 310 -0.91 20.22 0.90
N LYS A 311 0.31 20.60 0.54
CA LYS A 311 1.16 21.45 1.37
C LYS A 311 0.86 22.93 1.16
N ILE A 312 0.80 23.71 2.26
CA ILE A 312 0.48 25.16 2.27
C ILE A 312 1.76 26.02 2.30
#